data_AF-A0A1V3WFV6-F1
#
_entry.id   AF-A0A1V3WFV6-F1
#
_cell.length_a   1.000
_cell.length_b   1.000
_cell.length_c   1.000
_cell.angle_alpha   90.00
_cell.angle_beta   90.00
_cell.angle_gamma   90.00
#
_symmetry.space_group_name_H-M   'P 1'
#
loop_
_entity.id
_entity.type
_entity.pdbx_description
1 polymer ?
#
loop_
_entity_poly.entity_id
_entity_poly.type
_entity_poly.pdbx_seq_one_letter_code
_entity_poly.pdbx_strand_id
1 'polypeptide(L)'
;MADSLKIDDDELNVQLAQLERVGALEQGLDCSARGTVEVGRREPEREEERRLFRELFYQHHRARPNVRMQLDFQQLHEQHGYDPDKLEQQLIEWSLDRLVTFFSSRRLRRVRLLKRVAPADTLLKESTRWTWWQQRRLQTMIDYATSESDCRRVIIGRHFGDEEVYCAGRDVMACDVCSAQAAHGRVWPTTW
;
A
#
# COMPACT_ATOMS: atom_id res chain seq x y z
N MET A 1 12.09 -7.27 6.81
CA MET A 1 11.37 -8.52 6.47
C MET A 1 11.79 -9.01 5.10
N ALA A 2 11.83 -8.13 4.09
CA ALA A 2 12.48 -8.38 2.81
C ALA A 2 13.97 -8.78 2.97
N ASP A 3 14.76 -8.01 3.73
CA ASP A 3 16.18 -8.31 3.98
C ASP A 3 16.44 -9.71 4.56
N SER A 4 15.59 -10.16 5.50
CA SER A 4 15.72 -11.48 6.12
C SER A 4 15.35 -12.62 5.16
N LEU A 5 14.49 -12.33 4.18
CA LEU A 5 14.06 -13.27 3.15
C LEU A 5 14.91 -13.18 1.88
N LYS A 6 15.85 -12.22 1.81
CA LYS A 6 16.70 -11.92 0.63
C LYS A 6 15.88 -11.68 -0.65
N ILE A 7 14.72 -11.07 -0.51
CA ILE A 7 13.85 -10.66 -1.62
C ILE A 7 13.75 -9.14 -1.62
N ASP A 8 13.42 -8.56 -2.76
CA ASP A 8 13.15 -7.13 -2.88
C ASP A 8 11.83 -6.75 -2.18
N ASP A 9 11.70 -5.51 -1.72
CA ASP A 9 10.47 -5.03 -1.07
C ASP A 9 9.27 -5.06 -2.04
N ASP A 10 9.46 -4.78 -3.33
CA ASP A 10 8.40 -4.89 -4.33
C ASP A 10 8.02 -6.34 -4.61
N GLU A 11 8.99 -7.24 -4.61
CA GLU A 11 8.73 -8.68 -4.74
C GLU A 11 7.92 -9.18 -3.54
N LEU A 12 8.29 -8.76 -2.32
CA LEU A 12 7.53 -9.09 -1.11
C LEU A 12 6.08 -8.56 -1.19
N ASN A 13 5.85 -7.36 -1.75
CA ASN A 13 4.52 -6.80 -1.97
C ASN A 13 3.66 -7.70 -2.87
N VAL A 14 4.24 -8.15 -3.98
CA VAL A 14 3.56 -9.03 -4.94
C VAL A 14 3.20 -10.36 -4.28
N GLN A 15 4.13 -10.97 -3.54
CA GLN A 15 3.90 -12.25 -2.88
C GLN A 15 2.82 -12.16 -1.81
N LEU A 16 2.83 -11.11 -0.97
CA LEU A 16 1.78 -10.89 0.03
C LEU A 16 0.41 -10.70 -0.61
N ALA A 17 0.31 -9.91 -1.68
CA ALA A 17 -0.94 -9.71 -2.41
C ALA A 17 -1.46 -10.99 -3.06
N GLN A 18 -0.58 -11.85 -3.58
CA GLN A 18 -0.96 -13.16 -4.12
C GLN A 18 -1.50 -14.08 -3.00
N LEU A 19 -0.81 -14.13 -1.86
CA LEU A 19 -1.24 -14.92 -0.69
C LEU A 19 -2.58 -14.44 -0.14
N GLU A 20 -2.85 -13.13 -0.16
CA GLU A 20 -4.14 -12.56 0.22
C GLU A 20 -5.26 -12.99 -0.74
N ARG A 21 -5.03 -12.90 -2.06
CA ARG A 21 -6.02 -13.29 -3.09
C ARG A 21 -6.44 -14.75 -3.00
N VAL A 22 -5.53 -15.64 -2.58
CA VAL A 22 -5.83 -17.07 -2.37
C VAL A 22 -6.36 -17.38 -0.96
N GLY A 23 -6.60 -16.35 -0.15
CA GLY A 23 -7.13 -16.47 1.21
C GLY A 23 -6.20 -17.21 2.16
N ALA A 24 -4.88 -17.05 1.99
CA ALA A 24 -3.88 -17.57 2.93
C ALA A 24 -3.60 -16.57 4.06
N LEU A 25 -3.73 -15.28 3.79
CA LEU A 25 -3.56 -14.20 4.75
C LEU A 25 -4.54 -13.05 4.47
N GLU A 26 -4.66 -12.13 5.42
CA GLU A 26 -5.29 -10.81 5.25
C GLU A 26 -4.25 -9.75 5.59
N GLN A 27 -4.16 -8.70 4.76
CA GLN A 27 -3.33 -7.54 5.04
C GLN A 27 -4.17 -6.49 5.77
N GLY A 28 -3.70 -6.08 6.95
CA GLY A 28 -4.28 -4.98 7.69
C GLY A 28 -3.69 -3.64 7.26
N LEU A 29 -4.22 -2.55 7.83
CA LEU A 29 -3.56 -1.25 7.73
C LEU A 29 -2.16 -1.33 8.37
N ASP A 30 -1.22 -0.57 7.81
CA ASP A 30 0.08 -0.35 8.44
C ASP A 30 -0.14 0.24 9.82
N CYS A 31 0.42 -0.41 10.83
CA CYS A 31 0.35 0.09 12.18
C CYS A 31 1.68 0.63 12.66
N SER A 32 1.64 1.57 13.58
CA SER A 32 2.82 1.95 14.34
C SER A 32 3.29 0.77 15.18
N ALA A 33 4.49 0.26 14.90
CA ALA A 33 5.18 -0.64 15.84
C ALA A 33 5.70 0.14 17.04
N ARG A 34 6.17 1.36 16.78
CA ARG A 34 6.65 2.28 17.80
C ARG A 34 6.17 3.68 17.53
N GLY A 35 5.95 4.41 18.60
CA GLY A 35 5.70 5.84 18.54
C GLY A 35 6.22 6.55 19.78
N THR A 36 6.48 7.85 19.61
CA THR A 36 6.82 8.73 20.72
C THR A 36 5.56 9.45 21.17
N VAL A 37 5.28 9.41 22.46
CA VAL A 37 4.16 10.14 23.07
C VAL A 37 4.70 11.13 24.09
N GLU A 38 4.18 12.34 24.06
CA GLU A 38 4.34 13.35 25.10
C GLU A 38 2.99 13.58 25.77
N VAL A 39 2.89 13.33 27.07
CA VAL A 39 1.62 13.42 27.81
C VAL A 39 1.41 14.85 28.31
N GLY A 40 0.27 15.45 28.00
CA GLY A 40 -0.11 16.76 28.50
C GLY A 40 -0.52 16.75 29.98
N ARG A 41 -1.02 17.89 30.48
CA ARG A 41 -1.50 18.03 31.86
C ARG A 41 -3.01 17.75 32.03
N ARG A 42 -3.73 17.64 30.92
CA ARG A 42 -5.18 17.41 30.89
C ARG A 42 -5.44 15.93 30.71
N GLU A 43 -6.53 15.45 31.31
CA GLU A 43 -7.03 14.10 31.14
C GLU A 43 -8.35 14.11 30.35
N PRO A 44 -8.75 12.97 29.75
CA PRO A 44 -10.06 12.84 29.13
C PRO A 44 -11.23 13.15 30.09
N GLU A 45 -12.31 13.71 29.55
CA GLU A 45 -13.52 14.04 30.31
C GLU A 45 -14.38 12.80 30.59
N ARG A 46 -14.41 11.86 29.64
CA ARG A 46 -15.15 10.59 29.74
C ARG A 46 -14.42 9.63 30.68
N GLU A 47 -15.15 9.05 31.64
CA GLU A 47 -14.56 8.25 32.71
C GLU A 47 -13.86 6.97 32.21
N GLU A 48 -14.42 6.32 31.19
CA GLU A 48 -13.84 5.12 30.58
C GLU A 48 -12.48 5.44 29.92
N GLU A 49 -12.41 6.53 29.15
CA GLU A 49 -11.18 6.99 28.52
C GLU A 49 -10.16 7.49 29.55
N ARG A 50 -10.61 8.17 30.60
CA ARG A 50 -9.75 8.61 31.69
C ARG A 50 -9.11 7.42 32.40
N ARG A 51 -9.86 6.34 32.61
CA ARG A 51 -9.32 5.10 33.20
C ARG A 51 -8.21 4.53 32.33
N LEU A 52 -8.46 4.36 31.03
CA LEU A 52 -7.46 3.88 30.08
C LEU A 52 -6.23 4.80 30.02
N PHE A 53 -6.44 6.11 29.99
CA PHE A 53 -5.37 7.11 29.97
C PHE A 53 -4.47 7.00 31.20
N ARG A 54 -5.06 6.91 32.41
CA ARG A 54 -4.31 6.78 33.66
C ARG A 54 -3.60 5.44 33.77
N GLU A 55 -4.24 4.37 33.34
CA GLU A 55 -3.65 3.05 33.30
C GLU A 55 -2.42 3.03 32.38
N LEU A 56 -2.59 3.46 31.14
CA LEU A 56 -1.52 3.49 30.15
C LEU A 56 -0.37 4.39 30.59
N PHE A 57 -0.64 5.65 30.93
CA PHE A 57 0.44 6.62 31.17
C PHE A 57 0.97 6.57 32.59
N TYR A 58 0.13 6.54 33.62
CA TYR A 58 0.60 6.67 35.01
C TYR A 58 0.91 5.33 35.67
N GLN A 59 0.16 4.27 35.37
CA GLN A 59 0.40 2.96 35.98
C GLN A 59 1.51 2.20 35.25
N HIS A 60 1.37 2.02 33.93
CA HIS A 60 2.33 1.21 33.15
C HIS A 60 3.63 1.95 32.85
N HIS A 61 3.56 3.23 32.46
CA HIS A 61 4.75 3.99 32.03
C HIS A 61 5.26 5.03 33.04
N ARG A 62 4.54 5.24 34.15
CA ARG A 62 4.86 6.27 35.16
C ARG A 62 5.20 7.63 34.53
N ALA A 63 4.40 8.00 33.53
CA ALA A 63 4.54 9.21 32.73
C ALA A 63 4.62 10.44 33.62
N ARG A 64 5.58 11.32 33.29
CA ARG A 64 5.57 12.70 33.79
C ARG A 64 4.98 13.60 32.72
N PRO A 65 4.14 14.58 33.09
CA PRO A 65 3.63 15.55 32.13
C PRO A 65 4.78 16.25 31.39
N ASN A 66 4.60 16.47 30.09
CA ASN A 66 5.56 17.10 29.17
C ASN A 66 6.90 16.34 29.02
N VAL A 67 6.94 15.07 29.39
CA VAL A 67 8.10 14.20 29.14
C VAL A 67 7.75 13.23 28.02
N ARG A 68 8.63 13.18 27.02
CA ARG A 68 8.51 12.24 25.90
C ARG A 68 8.86 10.84 26.36
N MET A 69 8.06 9.88 25.93
CA MET A 69 8.32 8.46 26.09
C MET A 69 8.11 7.73 24.78
N GLN A 70 8.75 6.58 24.63
CA GLN A 70 8.47 5.67 23.54
C GLN A 70 7.48 4.60 24.00
N LEU A 71 6.49 4.34 23.15
CA LEU A 71 5.60 3.20 23.26
C LEU A 71 6.00 2.17 22.21
N ASP A 72 6.12 0.92 22.65
CA ASP A 72 6.24 -0.25 21.77
C ASP A 72 4.90 -0.99 21.79
N PHE A 73 4.17 -0.93 20.69
CA PHE A 73 2.81 -1.44 20.62
C PHE A 73 2.75 -2.96 20.75
N GLN A 74 3.78 -3.67 20.28
CA GLN A 74 3.87 -5.11 20.44
C GLN A 74 4.08 -5.48 21.91
N GLN A 75 4.99 -4.78 22.60
CA GLN A 75 5.20 -5.00 24.03
C GLN A 75 3.92 -4.74 24.84
N LEU A 76 3.18 -3.68 24.50
CA LEU A 76 1.92 -3.34 25.17
C LEU A 76 0.81 -4.36 24.92
N HIS A 77 0.76 -4.94 23.73
CA HIS A 77 -0.12 -6.06 23.43
C HIS A 77 0.25 -7.31 24.26
N GLU A 78 1.53 -7.69 24.27
CA GLU A 78 2.00 -8.90 24.94
C GLU A 78 1.87 -8.81 26.48
N GLN A 79 2.14 -7.65 27.07
CA GLN A 79 2.15 -7.47 28.53
C GLN A 79 0.79 -7.11 29.12
N HIS A 80 -0.02 -6.35 28.38
CA HIS A 80 -1.26 -5.77 28.91
C HIS A 80 -2.49 -6.08 28.06
N GLY A 81 -2.34 -6.81 26.95
CA GLY A 81 -3.45 -7.23 26.10
C GLY A 81 -4.06 -6.11 25.27
N TYR A 82 -3.41 -4.94 25.16
CA TYR A 82 -3.94 -3.85 24.34
C TYR A 82 -3.98 -4.26 22.88
N ASP A 83 -5.07 -3.93 22.20
CA ASP A 83 -5.13 -4.03 20.74
C ASP A 83 -4.32 -2.87 20.13
N PRO A 84 -3.27 -3.15 19.35
CA PRO A 84 -2.43 -2.09 18.81
C PRO A 84 -3.15 -1.11 17.86
N ASP A 85 -4.19 -1.53 17.14
CA ASP A 85 -4.96 -0.62 16.26
C ASP A 85 -5.82 0.32 17.08
N LYS A 86 -6.55 -0.23 18.05
CA LYS A 86 -7.39 0.59 18.93
C LYS A 86 -6.54 1.56 19.74
N LEU A 87 -5.37 1.12 20.21
CA LEU A 87 -4.46 1.99 20.95
C LEU A 87 -3.90 3.11 20.06
N GLU A 88 -3.47 2.81 18.84
CA GLU A 88 -2.99 3.81 17.89
C GLU A 88 -4.09 4.83 17.55
N GLN A 89 -5.29 4.34 17.25
CA GLN A 89 -6.46 5.20 17.01
C GLN A 89 -6.75 6.09 18.21
N GLN A 90 -6.75 5.55 19.43
CA GLN A 90 -7.01 6.32 20.65
C GLN A 90 -5.94 7.39 20.89
N LEU A 91 -4.66 7.08 20.61
CA LEU A 91 -3.57 8.06 20.71
C LEU A 91 -3.71 9.19 19.68
N ILE A 92 -4.21 8.89 18.48
CA ILE A 92 -4.55 9.90 17.46
C ILE A 92 -5.69 10.78 17.96
N GLU A 93 -6.77 10.19 18.47
CA GLU A 93 -7.92 10.93 19.01
C GLU A 93 -7.51 11.85 20.17
N TRP A 94 -6.75 11.35 21.14
CA TRP A 94 -6.21 12.17 22.22
C TRP A 94 -5.23 13.26 21.75
N SER A 95 -4.55 13.05 20.63
CA SER A 95 -3.70 14.07 20.01
C SER A 95 -4.54 15.19 19.40
N LEU A 96 -5.66 14.85 18.75
CA LEU A 96 -6.64 15.84 18.24
C LEU A 96 -7.22 16.69 19.37
N ASP A 97 -7.51 16.07 20.52
CA ASP A 97 -8.00 16.75 21.72
C ASP A 97 -6.90 17.48 22.53
N ARG A 98 -5.65 17.44 22.06
CA ARG A 98 -4.47 18.06 22.69
C ARG A 98 -4.20 17.54 24.11
N LEU A 99 -4.57 16.29 24.38
CA LEU A 99 -4.25 15.60 25.64
C LEU A 99 -2.85 14.99 25.59
N VAL A 100 -2.41 14.57 24.41
CA VAL A 100 -1.05 14.07 24.14
C VAL A 100 -0.51 14.67 22.86
N THR A 101 0.81 14.56 22.65
CA THR A 101 1.43 14.72 21.33
C THR A 101 1.97 13.36 20.90
N PHE A 102 1.41 12.78 19.84
CA PHE A 102 1.80 11.46 19.33
C PHE A 102 2.53 11.57 17.98
N PHE A 103 3.66 10.86 17.86
CA PHE A 103 4.43 10.72 16.62
C PHE A 103 4.71 9.25 16.33
N SER A 104 4.23 8.72 15.20
CA SER A 104 4.62 7.38 14.74
C SER A 104 6.08 7.39 14.27
N SER A 105 6.93 6.51 14.81
CA SER A 105 8.36 6.47 14.45
C SER A 105 8.70 5.29 13.55
N ARG A 106 7.97 4.19 13.63
CA ARG A 106 8.15 3.02 12.77
C ARG A 106 6.81 2.38 12.51
N ARG A 107 6.48 2.20 11.23
CA ARG A 107 5.32 1.43 10.80
C ARG A 107 5.72 0.00 10.45
N LEU A 108 4.89 -0.96 10.81
CA LEU A 108 4.98 -2.35 10.37
C LEU A 108 3.70 -2.69 9.64
N ARG A 109 3.85 -3.56 8.65
CA ARG A 109 2.72 -4.19 7.97
C ARG A 109 2.10 -5.23 8.87
N ARG A 110 0.77 -5.23 8.93
CA ARG A 110 0.03 -6.28 9.61
C ARG A 110 -0.39 -7.34 8.61
N VAL A 111 -0.10 -8.57 8.98
CA VAL A 111 -0.51 -9.76 8.24
C VAL A 111 -1.18 -10.70 9.22
N ARG A 112 -2.46 -10.97 9.00
CA ARG A 112 -3.17 -12.04 9.71
C ARG A 112 -3.07 -13.31 8.89
N LEU A 113 -2.35 -14.30 9.40
CA LEU A 113 -2.27 -15.62 8.76
C LEU A 113 -3.59 -16.37 9.00
N LEU A 114 -4.30 -16.68 7.91
CA LEU A 114 -5.51 -17.51 7.95
C LEU A 114 -5.16 -18.99 7.76
N LYS A 115 -4.13 -19.27 6.96
CA LYS A 115 -3.62 -20.61 6.67
C LYS A 115 -2.10 -20.62 6.78
N ARG A 116 -1.56 -21.71 7.34
CA ARG A 116 -0.11 -21.92 7.40
C ARG A 116 0.50 -22.24 6.04
N VAL A 117 -0.30 -22.87 5.16
CA VAL A 117 0.12 -23.29 3.81
C VAL A 117 -0.95 -22.84 2.83
N ALA A 118 -0.53 -22.11 1.78
CA ALA A 118 -1.42 -21.72 0.70
C ALA A 118 -1.72 -22.94 -0.21
N PRO A 119 -2.96 -23.12 -0.69
CA PRO A 119 -3.28 -24.18 -1.64
C PRO A 119 -2.50 -24.00 -2.95
N ALA A 120 -1.59 -24.94 -3.25
CA ALA A 120 -0.65 -24.84 -4.38
C ALA A 120 -1.36 -24.59 -5.71
N ASP A 121 -2.44 -25.32 -6.00
CA ASP A 121 -3.19 -25.16 -7.26
C ASP A 121 -3.84 -23.79 -7.39
N THR A 122 -4.28 -23.19 -6.27
CA THR A 122 -4.92 -21.87 -6.29
C THR A 122 -3.87 -20.78 -6.46
N LEU A 123 -2.73 -20.92 -5.79
CA LEU A 123 -1.59 -20.02 -5.96
C LEU A 123 -1.05 -20.07 -7.39
N LEU A 124 -0.91 -21.26 -7.98
CA LEU A 124 -0.48 -21.42 -9.36
C LEU A 124 -1.44 -20.73 -10.33
N LYS A 125 -2.77 -20.90 -10.15
CA LYS A 125 -3.79 -20.23 -10.97
C LYS A 125 -3.68 -18.71 -10.89
N GLU A 126 -3.53 -18.14 -9.70
CA GLU A 126 -3.37 -16.69 -9.53
C GLU A 126 -2.06 -16.18 -10.14
N SER A 127 -0.95 -16.92 -9.98
CA SER A 127 0.33 -16.59 -10.61
C SER A 127 0.24 -16.62 -12.14
N THR A 128 -0.33 -17.67 -12.73
CA THR A 128 -0.53 -17.77 -14.20
C THR A 128 -1.42 -16.64 -14.71
N ARG A 129 -2.50 -16.33 -13.98
CA ARG A 129 -3.38 -15.20 -14.31
C ARG A 129 -2.58 -13.90 -14.32
N TRP A 130 -1.80 -13.62 -13.28
CA TRP A 130 -0.98 -12.42 -13.19
C TRP A 130 0.03 -12.30 -14.33
N THR A 131 0.77 -13.37 -14.63
CA THR A 131 1.72 -13.41 -15.75
C THR A 131 1.04 -13.12 -17.08
N TRP A 132 -0.15 -13.69 -17.32
CA TRP A 132 -0.92 -13.41 -18.53
C TRP A 132 -1.32 -11.93 -18.63
N TRP A 133 -1.74 -11.30 -17.53
CA TRP A 133 -2.04 -9.86 -17.51
C TRP A 133 -0.81 -9.00 -17.83
N GLN A 134 0.36 -9.34 -17.29
CA GLN A 134 1.61 -8.62 -17.57
C GLN A 134 2.03 -8.77 -19.04
N GLN A 135 1.95 -9.99 -19.59
CA GLN A 135 2.22 -10.25 -21.00
C GLN A 135 1.28 -9.48 -21.91
N ARG A 136 -0.02 -9.47 -21.61
CA ARG A 136 -1.01 -8.72 -22.38
C ARG A 136 -0.76 -7.20 -22.35
N ARG A 137 -0.37 -6.66 -21.19
CA ARG A 137 -0.02 -5.24 -21.06
C ARG A 137 1.22 -4.90 -21.89
N LEU A 138 2.27 -5.72 -21.81
CA LEU A 138 3.47 -5.55 -22.62
C LEU A 138 3.16 -5.63 -24.11
N GLN A 139 2.37 -6.63 -24.53
CA GLN A 139 1.96 -6.77 -25.92
C GLN A 139 1.22 -5.54 -26.42
N THR A 140 0.33 -4.95 -25.60
CA THR A 140 -0.36 -3.71 -25.99
C THR A 140 0.62 -2.54 -26.19
N MET A 141 1.66 -2.43 -25.37
CA MET A 141 2.70 -1.41 -25.55
C MET A 141 3.53 -1.65 -26.82
N ILE A 142 3.81 -2.92 -27.14
CA ILE A 142 4.46 -3.31 -28.40
C ILE A 142 3.58 -2.91 -29.58
N ASP A 143 2.30 -3.33 -29.59
CA ASP A 143 1.34 -3.01 -30.65
C ASP A 143 1.21 -1.49 -30.84
N TYR A 144 1.16 -0.73 -29.73
CA TYR A 144 1.17 0.73 -29.76
C TYR A 144 2.43 1.31 -30.41
N ALA A 145 3.60 0.71 -30.24
CA ALA A 145 4.86 1.23 -30.78
C ALA A 145 5.13 0.74 -32.22
N THR A 146 4.71 -0.47 -32.56
CA THR A 146 5.12 -1.16 -33.80
C THR A 146 4.02 -1.30 -34.83
N SER A 147 2.73 -1.16 -34.48
CA SER A 147 1.68 -1.23 -35.49
C SER A 147 1.86 -0.11 -36.52
N GLU A 148 1.82 -0.47 -37.80
CA GLU A 148 1.93 0.45 -38.94
C GLU A 148 0.58 0.72 -39.60
N SER A 149 -0.46 -0.02 -39.21
CA SER A 149 -1.80 0.03 -39.83
C SER A 149 -2.87 0.55 -38.90
N ASP A 150 -2.70 0.43 -37.58
CA ASP A 150 -3.74 0.77 -36.62
C ASP A 150 -3.56 2.20 -36.07
N CYS A 151 -4.67 2.93 -35.98
CA CYS A 151 -4.69 4.23 -35.33
C CYS A 151 -4.28 4.10 -33.86
N ARG A 152 -3.26 4.86 -33.43
CA ARG A 152 -2.77 4.86 -32.04
C ARG A 152 -3.87 5.09 -31.00
N ARG A 153 -4.86 5.94 -31.32
CA ARG A 153 -6.00 6.23 -30.43
C ARG A 153 -6.92 5.03 -30.24
N VAL A 154 -7.11 4.22 -31.28
CA VAL A 154 -7.90 2.99 -31.21
C VAL A 154 -7.19 1.95 -30.34
N ILE A 155 -5.86 1.79 -30.50
CA ILE A 155 -5.06 0.90 -29.64
C ILE A 155 -5.18 1.30 -28.16
N ILE A 156 -5.05 2.60 -27.86
CA ILE A 156 -5.20 3.14 -26.50
C ILE A 156 -6.62 2.86 -25.98
N GLY A 157 -7.66 3.24 -26.73
CA GLY A 157 -9.05 3.06 -26.31
C GLY A 157 -9.37 1.59 -26.00
N ARG A 158 -8.97 0.68 -26.89
CA ARG A 158 -9.12 -0.77 -26.71
C ARG A 158 -8.41 -1.29 -25.46
N HIS A 159 -7.23 -0.77 -25.14
CA HIS A 159 -6.48 -1.19 -23.95
C HIS A 159 -7.21 -0.83 -22.65
N PHE A 160 -7.75 0.39 -22.57
CA PHE A 160 -8.43 0.89 -21.37
C PHE A 160 -9.90 0.49 -21.31
N GLY A 161 -10.46 -0.05 -22.40
CA GLY A 161 -11.89 -0.37 -22.50
C GLY A 161 -12.76 0.87 -22.76
N ASP A 162 -12.14 1.94 -23.27
CA ASP A 162 -12.83 3.14 -23.69
C ASP A 162 -13.44 2.96 -25.10
N GLU A 163 -14.31 3.88 -25.50
CA GLU A 163 -14.85 3.92 -26.86
C GLU A 163 -13.70 4.06 -27.89
N GLU A 164 -13.66 3.15 -28.88
CA GLU A 164 -12.65 3.17 -29.94
C GLU A 164 -12.91 4.34 -30.91
N VAL A 165 -12.11 5.41 -30.80
CA VAL A 165 -12.26 6.60 -31.64
C VAL A 165 -11.06 6.78 -32.58
N TYR A 166 -11.33 6.79 -33.87
CA TYR A 166 -10.35 7.08 -34.92
C TYR A 166 -10.01 8.57 -35.00
N CYS A 167 -8.78 8.90 -35.42
CA CYS A 167 -8.38 10.29 -35.69
C CYS A 167 -9.32 11.00 -36.68
N ALA A 168 -9.83 10.29 -37.70
CA ALA A 168 -10.73 10.86 -38.71
C ALA A 168 -12.11 11.27 -38.16
N GLY A 169 -12.47 10.84 -36.94
CA GLY A 169 -13.78 11.12 -36.33
C GLY A 169 -13.85 12.41 -35.51
N ARG A 170 -12.77 13.19 -35.41
CA ARG A 170 -12.75 14.46 -34.67
C ARG A 170 -11.83 15.50 -35.32
N ASP A 171 -12.05 16.76 -34.98
CA ASP A 171 -11.11 17.86 -35.26
C ASP A 171 -9.94 17.82 -34.27
N VAL A 172 -9.10 16.79 -34.37
CA VAL A 172 -7.93 16.56 -33.51
C VAL A 172 -6.70 16.23 -34.35
N MET A 173 -5.52 16.49 -33.80
CA MET A 173 -4.26 16.12 -34.42
C MET A 173 -4.20 14.61 -34.70
N ALA A 174 -3.94 14.25 -35.95
CA ALA A 174 -3.79 12.86 -36.38
C ALA A 174 -2.53 12.24 -35.76
N CYS A 175 -2.60 10.96 -35.39
CA CYS A 175 -1.42 10.20 -34.97
C CYS A 175 -0.48 9.92 -36.15
N ASP A 176 0.76 9.51 -35.86
CA ASP A 176 1.81 9.16 -36.82
C ASP A 176 1.33 8.20 -37.93
N VAL A 177 0.53 7.20 -37.57
CA VAL A 177 -0.04 6.24 -38.52
C VAL A 177 -1.09 6.90 -39.43
N CYS A 178 -1.98 7.72 -38.87
CA CYS A 178 -3.07 8.35 -39.64
C CYS A 178 -2.62 9.54 -40.48
N SER A 179 -1.56 10.25 -40.08
CA SER A 179 -0.99 11.36 -40.84
C SER A 179 0.04 10.92 -41.89
N ALA A 180 0.42 9.64 -41.90
CA ALA A 180 1.55 9.09 -42.65
C ALA A 180 2.88 9.83 -42.41
N GLN A 181 2.99 10.56 -41.29
CA GLN A 181 4.24 11.17 -40.84
C GLN A 181 4.94 10.18 -39.91
N ALA A 182 6.21 9.90 -40.18
CA ALA A 182 7.00 9.04 -39.30
C ALA A 182 6.95 9.57 -37.86
N ALA A 183 6.67 8.68 -36.90
CA ALA A 183 6.74 9.00 -35.49
C ALA A 183 8.06 9.73 -35.18
N HIS A 184 7.99 10.93 -34.61
CA HIS A 184 9.15 11.78 -34.28
C HIS A 184 10.08 11.19 -33.19
N GLY A 185 10.01 9.88 -32.91
CA GLY A 185 10.75 9.17 -31.87
C GLY A 185 11.62 8.00 -32.34
N ARG A 186 11.88 7.82 -33.64
CA ARG A 186 12.80 6.76 -34.14
C ARG A 186 14.29 7.13 -33.97
N VAL A 187 14.69 7.67 -32.83
CA VAL A 187 16.10 7.77 -32.44
C VAL A 187 16.23 7.28 -31.01
N TRP A 188 16.25 5.97 -30.82
CA TRP A 188 16.93 5.38 -29.68
C TRP A 188 18.41 5.32 -30.06
N PRO A 189 19.34 6.00 -29.37
CA PRO A 189 20.75 5.87 -29.67
C PRO A 189 21.17 4.42 -29.39
N THR A 190 21.38 3.64 -30.45
CA THR A 190 22.07 2.36 -30.40
C THR A 190 23.56 2.63 -30.24
N THR A 191 23.98 2.88 -29.01
CA THR A 191 25.38 2.71 -28.60
C THR A 191 25.38 2.11 -27.20
N TRP A 192 25.75 0.83 -27.13
CA TRP A 192 26.24 0.16 -25.93
C TRP A 192 27.70 0.53 -25.71
#